data_AF-A0A3D0S105-F1
#
_entry.id   AF-A0A3D0S105-F1
#
_cell.length_a   1.000
_cell.length_b   1.000
_cell.length_c   1.000
_cell.angle_alpha   90.00
_cell.angle_beta   90.00
_cell.angle_gamma   90.00
#
_symmetry.space_group_name_H-M   'P 1'
#
loop_
_entity.id
_entity.type
_entity.pdbx_description
1 polymer ?
#
loop_
_entity_poly.entity_id
_entity_poly.type
_entity_poly.pdbx_seq_one_letter_code
_entity_poly.pdbx_strand_id
1 'polypeptide(L)' 'MLSAILYLPVDPWVRSFLGLGTLFLTTSSFTLAKCIRDAQESQSVVTRLDQARVDKILSEHDPFRTVS' A
#
# COMPACT_ATOMS: atom_id res chain seq x y z
N MET A 1 -14.13 4.10 18.96
CA MET A 1 -14.69 5.35 18.39
C MET A 1 -16.22 5.30 18.32
N LEU A 2 -16.84 4.32 17.63
CA LEU A 2 -18.31 4.20 17.55
C LEU A 2 -19.02 4.10 18.91
N SER A 3 -18.50 3.27 19.83
CA SER A 3 -19.03 3.16 21.20
C SER A 3 -18.98 4.49 21.95
N ALA A 4 -17.89 5.26 21.81
CA ALA A 4 -17.77 6.58 22.43
C ALA A 4 -18.82 7.58 21.91
N ILE A 5 -19.11 7.55 20.61
CA ILE A 5 -20.13 8.41 19.98
C ILE A 5 -21.54 8.09 20.49
N LEU A 6 -21.83 6.81 20.77
CA LEU A 6 -23.14 6.36 21.29
C LEU A 6 -23.41 6.70 22.76
N TYR A 7 -22.38 7.00 23.55
CA TYR A 7 -22.54 7.44 24.95
C TYR A 7 -22.43 8.95 25.13
N LEU A 8 -22.17 9.71 24.06
CA LEU A 8 -22.00 11.15 24.12
C LEU A 8 -23.36 11.87 24.30
N PRO A 9 -23.57 12.67 25.37
CA PRO A 9 -24.84 13.37 25.61
C PRO A 9 -24.92 14.64 24.75
N VAL A 10 -25.11 14.46 23.45
CA VAL A 10 -25.27 15.55 22.46
C VAL A 10 -26.52 15.31 21.63
N ASP A 11 -26.93 16.35 20.90
CA ASP A 11 -28.05 16.26 19.98
C ASP A 11 -27.89 15.09 18.97
N PRO A 12 -28.98 14.34 18.66
CA PRO A 12 -28.93 13.23 17.72
C PRO A 12 -28.36 13.57 16.34
N TRP A 13 -28.53 14.82 15.89
CA TRP A 13 -27.98 15.29 14.61
C TRP A 13 -26.45 15.30 14.63
N VAL A 14 -25.86 15.88 15.68
CA VAL A 14 -24.41 15.95 15.85
C VAL A 14 -23.82 14.56 16.00
N ARG A 15 -24.49 13.68 16.75
CA ARG A 15 -24.10 12.27 16.88
C ARG A 15 -24.04 11.57 15.53
N SER A 16 -25.03 11.80 14.66
CA SER A 16 -25.10 11.20 13.33
C SER A 16 -23.96 11.70 12.42
N PHE A 17 -23.64 13.00 12.47
CA PHE A 17 -22.51 13.58 11.74
C PHE A 17 -21.18 12.93 12.13
N LEU A 18 -20.92 12.79 13.45
CA LEU A 18 -19.72 12.13 13.96
C LEU A 18 -19.66 10.64 13.59
N GLY A 19 -20.82 9.97 13.59
CA GLY A 19 -20.95 8.59 13.13
C GLY A 19 -20.55 8.43 11.66
N LEU A 20 -21.10 9.27 10.78
CA LEU A 20 -20.74 9.33 9.36
C LEU A 20 -19.25 9.61 9.16
N GLY A 21 -18.69 10.59 9.86
CA GLY A 21 -17.27 10.91 9.81
C GLY A 21 -16.40 9.72 10.21
N THR A 22 -16.78 8.98 11.24
CA THR A 22 -16.06 7.78 11.69
C THR A 22 -16.13 6.66 10.66
N LEU A 23 -17.30 6.41 10.07
CA LEU A 23 -17.47 5.40 9.02
C LEU A 23 -16.63 5.74 7.79
N PHE A 24 -16.65 7.01 7.35
CA PHE A 24 -15.88 7.46 6.20
C PHE A 24 -14.37 7.40 6.46
N LEU A 25 -13.92 7.85 7.64
CA LEU A 25 -12.52 7.76 8.05
C LEU A 25 -12.02 6.30 8.08
N THR A 26 -12.81 5.41 8.68
CA THR A 26 -12.48 3.98 8.76
C THR A 26 -12.38 3.35 7.38
N THR A 27 -13.38 3.59 6.53
CA THR A 27 -13.40 3.07 5.15
C THR A 27 -12.22 3.60 4.34
N SER A 28 -11.94 4.90 4.43
CA SER A 28 -10.82 5.54 3.72
C SER A 28 -9.48 5.01 4.18
N SER A 29 -9.31 4.78 5.50
CA SER A 29 -8.10 4.18 6.06
C SER A 29 -7.87 2.76 5.50
N PHE A 30 -8.92 1.94 5.40
CA PHE A 30 -8.81 0.61 4.80
C PHE A 30 -8.53 0.64 3.29
N THR A 31 -9.07 1.61 2.56
CA THR A 31 -8.74 1.80 1.13
C THR A 31 -7.28 2.22 0.98
N LEU A 32 -6.82 3.18 1.77
CA LEU A 32 -5.42 3.62 1.76
C LEU A 32 -4.46 2.47 2.09
N ALA A 33 -4.78 1.67 3.11
CA ALA A 33 -3.99 0.49 3.45
C ALA A 33 -3.87 -0.51 2.29
N LYS A 34 -4.95 -0.71 1.51
CA LYS A 34 -4.88 -1.52 0.28
C LYS A 34 -3.94 -0.89 -0.73
N CYS A 35 -4.11 0.39 -1.06
CA CYS A 35 -3.24 1.09 -2.02
C CYS A 35 -1.75 0.99 -1.65
N ILE A 36 -1.41 1.12 -0.36
CA ILE A 36 -0.03 1.01 0.11
C ILE A 36 0.50 -0.42 -0.07
N ARG A 37 -0.27 -1.43 0.34
CA ARG A 37 0.12 -2.84 0.18
C ARG A 37 0.28 -3.22 -1.29
N ASP A 38 -0.66 -2.78 -2.13
CA ASP A 38 -0.64 -3.05 -3.57
C ASP A 38 0.58 -2.37 -4.23
N ALA A 39 0.98 -1.18 -3.78
CA ALA A 39 2.20 -0.51 -4.23
C ALA A 39 3.47 -1.26 -3.80
N GLN A 40 3.52 -1.78 -2.56
CA GLN A 40 4.64 -2.59 -2.06
C GLN A 40 4.80 -3.90 -2.85
N GLU A 41 3.70 -4.59 -3.15
CA GLU A 41 3.71 -5.82 -3.93
C GLU A 41 4.24 -5.56 -5.35
N SER A 42 3.73 -4.52 -6.02
CA SER A 42 4.21 -4.09 -7.35
C SER A 42 5.70 -3.80 -7.35
N GLN A 43 6.20 -3.06 -6.35
CA GLN A 43 7.62 -2.75 -6.22
C GLN A 43 8.47 -4.03 -6.08
N SER A 44 8.02 -5.03 -5.32
CA SER A 44 8.75 -6.29 -5.15
C SER A 44 8.92 -7.07 -6.46
N VAL A 45 7.91 -7.01 -7.35
CA VAL A 45 7.95 -7.67 -8.66
C VAL A 45 8.94 -6.97 -9.58
N VAL A 46 8.92 -5.64 -9.61
CA VAL A 46 9.86 -4.83 -10.41
C VAL A 46 11.29 -5.14 -10.00
N THR A 47 11.60 -5.20 -8.70
CA THR A 47 12.96 -5.51 -8.24
C THR A 47 13.44 -6.88 -8.71
N ARG A 48 12.58 -7.91 -8.71
CA ARG A 48 12.95 -9.25 -9.20
C ARG A 48 13.21 -9.28 -10.71
N LEU A 49 12.40 -8.53 -11.48
CA LEU A 49 12.60 -8.40 -12.92
C LEU A 49 13.88 -7.64 -13.24
N ASP A 50 14.20 -6.59 -12.50
CA ASP A 50 15.46 -5.85 -12.66
C ASP A 50 16.66 -6.76 -12.36
N GLN A 51 16.62 -7.55 -11.29
CA GLN A 51 17.67 -8.54 -11.00
C GLN A 51 17.84 -9.54 -12.15
N ALA A 52 16.75 -10.17 -12.60
CA ALA A 52 16.81 -11.13 -13.71
C ALA A 52 17.29 -10.50 -15.02
N ARG A 53 16.92 -9.23 -15.28
CA ARG A 53 17.39 -8.46 -16.44
C ARG A 53 18.88 -8.13 -16.33
N VAL A 54 19.35 -7.73 -15.15
CA VAL A 54 20.77 -7.48 -14.88
C VAL A 54 21.57 -8.77 -15.03
N ASP A 55 21.12 -9.88 -14.47
CA ASP A 55 21.76 -11.19 -14.61
C ASP A 55 21.85 -11.63 -16.07
N LYS A 56 20.78 -11.40 -16.85
CA LYS A 56 20.79 -11.67 -18.29
C LYS A 56 21.84 -10.83 -19.02
N ILE A 57 21.89 -9.53 -18.77
CA ILE A 57 22.89 -8.62 -19.38
C ILE A 57 24.31 -9.08 -19.02
N LEU A 58 24.56 -9.44 -17.75
CA LEU A 58 25.85 -9.98 -17.29
C LEU A 58 26.19 -11.31 -17.95
N SER A 59 25.20 -12.19 -18.18
CA SER A 59 25.44 -13.47 -18.85
C SER A 59 25.74 -13.33 -20.34
N GLU A 60 25.17 -12.31 -21.00
CA GLU A 60 25.39 -12.02 -22.42
C GLU A 60 26.71 -11.27 -22.65
N HIS A 61 27.21 -10.52 -21.66
CA HIS A 61 28.53 -9.89 -21.67
C HIS A 61 29.55 -10.76 -20.90
N ASP A 62 30.30 -11.60 -21.61
CA ASP A 62 31.45 -12.33 -21.06
C ASP A 62 32.77 -11.59 -21.40
N PRO A 63 33.31 -10.74 -20.50
CA PRO A 63 34.51 -9.95 -20.76
C PRO A 63 35.81 -10.75 -20.74
N PHE A 64 35.79 -12.06 -20.45
CA PHE A 64 37.00 -12.89 -20.33
C PHE A 64 37.31 -13.75 -21.56
N ARG A 65 36.42 -13.77 -22.56
CA ARG A 65 36.62 -14.60 -23.77
C ARG A 65 37.57 -13.97 -24.80
N THR A 66 37.92 -12.69 -24.68
CA THR A 66 38.81 -11.96 -25.61
C THR A 66 40.28 -11.95 -25.20
N VAL A 67 40.64 -12.59 -24.08
CA VAL A 67 42.02 -12.71 -23.59
C VAL A 67 42.41 -14.17 -23.31
N SER A 68 42.38 -15.01 -24.35
CA SER A 68 43.23 -16.20 -24.45
C SER A 68 43.44 -16.60 -25.90
#